data_AF-A0A235EK90-F1
#
_entry.id   AF-A0A235EK90-F1
#
_cell.length_a   1.000
_cell.length_b   1.000
_cell.length_c   1.000
_cell.angle_alpha   90.00
_cell.angle_beta   90.00
_cell.angle_gamma   90.00
#
_symmetry.space_group_name_H-M   'P 1'
#
loop_
_entity.id
_entity.type
_entity.pdbx_description
1 polymer ?
#
loop_
_entity_poly.entity_id
_entity_poly.type
_entity_poly.pdbx_seq_one_letter_code
_entity_poly.pdbx_strand_id
1 'polypeptide(L)'
;MASQAPSGYRWGLRAVIALQCLLILAFVYRGVSAPGPFGPRLPAVQGETLWLESHGSFHQFDAAGKRLQQIPLAALKLSDSPTSLQFTQEQVAWVHDDSRVHRCDLRQRLCLPVELAELDSRRGYRWVRVSDDESEIVVSDASHHRVLVYRRDAITDRYALARTEAQGMRFPNQTLQVKDAMWVANTNRHEILQLRTGPDGKTVRQQHPIAHPDLRPGRTFPFAMAQDPRGQLWVLVAGTSMQNADLLLMNPQLQPDRVIPLAAKQDPNAITLFQQHMLLTDMSNFLVRRLDLHGRVLGPFGDAAFQAELATARNQATWSRRMPALLLGSVAVLMLVALWLAWKAGELRQLRGAAWRAEPEDSPQDETAPAPVFATTTTAAKDAAAAAFAGATLPIPPGRVTMVKALPGSTRTRRRLLLATSALALLVMSALLYWIWPMFYQHDCAPGAACPAWLPYGLAVLALVPMILPMVLWRRLKALENIRIGTDGQQVQARVGNRRYQAPAHQVTCTRQQLLIGLGVVPLRLNGEALFDEALLRRDFIHRLPQMQMHNSPWSAGLLGHWWKNGGWQGRAIVIGFGALFALLAWLLVGLLVLRGLFFWLTTLV
;
A
#
# COMPACT_ATOMS: atom_id res chain seq x y z
N MET A 1 -8.57 44.10 22.60
CA MET A 1 -9.05 42.74 22.95
C MET A 1 -8.84 41.75 21.81
N ALA A 2 -7.86 40.85 21.90
CA ALA A 2 -7.80 39.67 21.04
C ALA A 2 -8.33 38.48 21.85
N SER A 3 -9.59 38.12 21.61
CA SER A 3 -10.22 36.95 22.23
C SER A 3 -9.34 35.72 22.02
N GLN A 4 -8.97 35.02 23.10
CA GLN A 4 -8.43 33.66 23.00
C GLN A 4 -9.34 32.87 22.05
N ALA A 5 -8.76 32.23 21.02
CA ALA A 5 -9.55 31.39 20.13
C ALA A 5 -10.27 30.35 21.00
N PRO A 6 -11.61 30.20 20.89
CA PRO A 6 -12.36 29.39 21.81
C PRO A 6 -11.82 27.96 21.79
N SER A 7 -11.61 27.39 22.97
CA SER A 7 -11.00 26.08 23.22
C SER A 7 -11.58 24.96 22.33
N GLY A 8 -12.83 25.12 21.88
CA GLY A 8 -13.54 24.22 20.97
C GLY A 8 -12.82 23.93 19.64
N TYR A 9 -12.16 24.90 19.00
CA TYR A 9 -11.48 24.63 17.71
C TYR A 9 -10.23 23.75 17.87
N ARG A 10 -9.51 23.87 18.99
CA ARG A 10 -8.35 23.02 19.31
C ARG A 10 -8.77 21.61 19.70
N TRP A 11 -9.85 21.48 20.45
CA TRP A 11 -10.47 20.18 20.74
C TRP A 11 -10.99 19.51 19.47
N GLY A 12 -11.65 20.28 18.59
CA GLY A 12 -12.09 19.80 17.27
C GLY A 12 -10.93 19.29 16.41
N LEU A 13 -9.80 20.01 16.39
CA LEU A 13 -8.61 19.58 15.64
C LEU A 13 -8.05 18.25 16.18
N ARG A 14 -7.97 18.09 17.51
CA ARG A 14 -7.52 16.83 18.13
C ARG A 14 -8.48 15.68 17.83
N ALA A 15 -9.78 15.93 17.87
CA ALA A 15 -10.79 14.92 17.55
C ALA A 15 -10.70 14.46 16.09
N VAL A 16 -10.50 15.39 15.14
CA VAL A 16 -10.32 15.06 13.72
C VAL A 16 -9.07 14.21 13.49
N ILE A 17 -7.95 14.53 14.13
CA ILE A 17 -6.71 13.74 14.04
C ILE A 17 -6.92 12.34 14.62
N ALA A 18 -7.55 12.22 15.78
CA ALA A 18 -7.84 10.93 16.41
C ALA A 18 -8.74 10.06 15.51
N LEU A 19 -9.79 10.64 14.93
CA LEU A 19 -10.68 9.96 13.98
C LEU A 19 -9.92 9.48 12.75
N GLN A 20 -8.99 10.28 12.22
CA GLN A 20 -8.16 9.90 11.07
C GLN A 20 -7.26 8.71 11.39
N CYS A 21 -6.65 8.67 12.58
CA CYS A 21 -5.86 7.51 13.03
C CYS A 21 -6.73 6.24 13.17
N LEU A 22 -7.94 6.35 13.72
CA LEU A 22 -8.86 5.22 13.85
C LEU A 22 -9.29 4.66 12.48
N LEU A 23 -9.58 5.53 11.50
CA LEU A 23 -9.94 5.09 10.14
C LEU A 23 -8.79 4.35 9.46
N ILE A 24 -7.54 4.78 9.66
CA ILE A 24 -6.36 4.09 9.14
C ILE A 24 -6.19 2.72 9.80
N LEU A 25 -6.34 2.64 11.12
CA LEU A 25 -6.27 1.37 11.84
C LEU A 25 -7.37 0.40 11.39
N ALA A 26 -8.60 0.88 11.23
CA ALA A 26 -9.71 0.07 10.72
C ALA A 26 -9.46 -0.44 9.30
N PHE A 27 -8.81 0.37 8.45
CA PHE A 27 -8.40 -0.05 7.10
C PHE A 27 -7.37 -1.18 7.14
N VAL A 28 -6.31 -1.02 7.94
CA VAL A 28 -5.25 -2.03 8.08
C VAL A 28 -5.82 -3.32 8.67
N TYR A 29 -6.60 -3.22 9.75
CA TYR A 29 -7.22 -4.38 10.38
C TYR A 29 -8.07 -5.16 9.38
N ARG A 30 -8.95 -4.48 8.62
CA ARG A 30 -9.80 -5.11 7.61
C ARG A 30 -9.00 -5.77 6.49
N GLY A 31 -7.96 -5.10 5.99
CA GLY A 31 -7.10 -5.64 4.94
C GLY A 31 -6.40 -6.94 5.36
N VAL A 32 -6.14 -7.11 6.64
CA VAL A 32 -5.51 -8.31 7.22
C VAL A 32 -6.55 -9.37 7.62
N SER A 33 -7.74 -8.97 8.08
CA SER A 33 -8.71 -9.87 8.71
C SER A 33 -9.75 -10.47 7.76
N ALA A 34 -9.86 -9.98 6.52
CA ALA A 34 -10.89 -10.44 5.58
C ALA A 34 -10.42 -10.32 4.13
N PRO A 35 -9.57 -11.25 3.62
CA PRO A 35 -9.53 -11.48 2.19
C PRO A 35 -10.98 -11.80 1.78
N GLY A 36 -11.60 -10.94 0.98
CA GLY A 36 -13.04 -11.05 0.68
C GLY A 36 -13.41 -12.44 0.14
N PRO A 37 -14.69 -12.83 0.23
CA PRO A 37 -15.11 -14.17 -0.17
C PRO A 37 -14.64 -14.51 -1.58
N PHE A 38 -13.97 -15.65 -1.75
CA PHE A 38 -13.68 -16.19 -3.07
C PHE A 38 -14.99 -16.68 -3.70
N GLY A 39 -15.25 -16.24 -4.93
CA GLY A 39 -16.34 -16.77 -5.75
C GLY A 39 -16.12 -18.25 -6.11
N PRO A 40 -17.04 -18.85 -6.87
CA PRO A 40 -17.00 -20.27 -7.20
C PRO A 40 -15.76 -20.60 -8.05
N ARG A 41 -15.17 -21.76 -7.80
CA ARG A 41 -13.99 -22.29 -8.50
C ARG A 41 -13.86 -23.80 -8.34
N LEU A 42 -12.86 -24.38 -9.01
CA LEU A 42 -12.51 -25.80 -8.92
C LEU A 42 -13.69 -26.76 -9.18
N PRO A 43 -14.42 -26.63 -10.29
CA PRO A 43 -15.49 -27.54 -10.62
C PRO A 43 -14.91 -28.93 -10.92
N ALA A 44 -15.40 -29.96 -10.22
CA ALA A 44 -14.95 -31.33 -10.33
C ALA A 44 -16.15 -32.28 -10.39
N VAL A 45 -16.09 -33.30 -11.23
CA VAL A 45 -17.20 -34.24 -11.43
C VAL A 45 -16.96 -35.52 -10.65
N GLN A 46 -18.01 -36.04 -10.04
CA GLN A 46 -18.04 -37.35 -9.39
C GLN A 46 -19.33 -38.06 -9.81
N GLY A 47 -19.21 -39.01 -10.74
CA GLY A 47 -20.36 -39.69 -11.34
C GLY A 47 -21.35 -38.68 -11.92
N GLU A 48 -22.59 -38.69 -11.41
CA GLU A 48 -23.66 -37.79 -11.83
C GLU A 48 -23.72 -36.47 -11.04
N THR A 49 -22.78 -36.24 -10.14
CA THR A 49 -22.74 -35.04 -9.29
C THR A 49 -21.59 -34.13 -9.65
N LEU A 50 -21.82 -32.82 -9.49
CA LEU A 50 -20.81 -31.78 -9.62
C LEU A 50 -20.43 -31.28 -8.24
N TRP A 51 -19.14 -31.13 -8.01
CA TRP A 51 -18.59 -30.44 -6.85
C TRP A 51 -17.90 -29.16 -7.29
N LEU A 52 -17.95 -28.13 -6.46
CA LEU A 52 -17.14 -26.92 -6.63
C LEU A 52 -16.81 -26.31 -5.26
N GLU A 53 -15.73 -25.54 -5.21
CA GLU A 53 -15.42 -24.71 -4.05
C GLU A 53 -16.08 -23.34 -4.21
N SER A 54 -16.75 -22.88 -3.17
CA SER A 54 -17.25 -21.51 -3.10
C SER A 54 -17.44 -21.10 -1.64
N HIS A 55 -16.99 -19.89 -1.28
CA HIS A 55 -17.12 -19.34 0.08
C HIS A 55 -16.52 -20.24 1.18
N GLY A 56 -15.37 -20.87 0.91
CA GLY A 56 -14.69 -21.69 1.90
C GLY A 56 -15.41 -23.00 2.21
N SER A 57 -16.18 -23.51 1.25
CA SER A 57 -16.88 -24.79 1.33
C SER A 57 -16.86 -25.52 0.00
N PHE A 58 -16.83 -26.85 0.05
CA PHE A 58 -17.21 -27.68 -1.08
C PHE A 58 -18.73 -27.83 -1.14
N HIS A 59 -19.32 -27.56 -2.29
CA HIS A 59 -20.75 -27.70 -2.57
C HIS A 59 -20.94 -28.81 -3.58
N GLN A 60 -21.82 -29.76 -3.27
CA GLN A 60 -22.22 -30.83 -4.21
C GLN A 60 -23.57 -30.49 -4.83
N PHE A 61 -23.70 -30.72 -6.12
CA PHE A 61 -24.90 -30.48 -6.91
C PHE A 61 -25.27 -31.70 -7.76
N ASP A 62 -26.56 -31.86 -8.01
CA ASP A 62 -27.04 -32.79 -9.03
C ASP A 62 -26.98 -32.19 -10.46
N ALA A 63 -27.43 -32.96 -11.44
CA ALA A 63 -27.52 -32.55 -12.85
C ALA A 63 -28.42 -31.32 -13.09
N ALA A 64 -29.49 -31.17 -12.31
CA ALA A 64 -30.38 -30.03 -12.38
C ALA A 64 -29.74 -28.76 -11.78
N GLY A 65 -28.68 -28.92 -10.98
CA GLY A 65 -28.03 -27.86 -10.24
C GLY A 65 -28.62 -27.64 -8.85
N LYS A 66 -29.43 -28.57 -8.33
CA LYS A 66 -29.88 -28.53 -6.94
C LYS A 66 -28.72 -28.89 -6.02
N ARG A 67 -28.49 -28.07 -4.99
CA ARG A 67 -27.46 -28.35 -4.00
C ARG A 67 -27.89 -29.53 -3.13
N LEU A 68 -27.07 -30.56 -3.11
CA LEU A 68 -27.28 -31.79 -2.34
C LEU A 68 -26.65 -31.66 -0.95
N GLN A 69 -25.44 -31.11 -0.86
CA GLN A 69 -24.75 -30.90 0.40
C GLN A 69 -23.69 -29.80 0.31
N GLN A 70 -23.25 -29.34 1.49
CA GLN A 70 -22.18 -28.38 1.67
C GLN A 70 -21.25 -28.86 2.79
N ILE A 71 -19.94 -28.86 2.53
CA ILE A 71 -18.91 -29.24 3.50
C ILE A 71 -17.94 -28.07 3.65
N PRO A 72 -17.87 -27.41 4.83
CA PRO A 72 -16.90 -26.36 5.08
C PRO A 72 -15.46 -26.88 4.97
N LEU A 73 -14.57 -26.14 4.29
CA LEU A 73 -13.16 -26.51 4.14
C LEU A 73 -12.46 -26.66 5.50
N ALA A 74 -12.80 -25.80 6.46
CA ALA A 74 -12.30 -25.88 7.83
C ALA A 74 -12.67 -27.21 8.53
N ALA A 75 -13.83 -27.79 8.21
CA ALA A 75 -14.23 -29.10 8.76
C ALA A 75 -13.37 -30.24 8.20
N LEU A 76 -12.78 -30.04 7.02
CA LEU A 76 -11.82 -30.94 6.39
C LEU A 76 -10.36 -30.63 6.75
N LYS A 77 -10.12 -29.62 7.61
CA LYS A 77 -8.80 -29.07 7.94
C LYS A 77 -8.01 -28.57 6.71
N LEU A 78 -8.72 -28.12 5.69
CA LEU A 78 -8.15 -27.45 4.53
C LEU A 78 -8.15 -25.93 4.74
N SER A 79 -7.21 -25.23 4.10
CA SER A 79 -7.19 -23.77 4.05
C SER A 79 -8.38 -23.22 3.25
N ASP A 80 -8.54 -21.91 3.24
CA ASP A 80 -9.54 -21.20 2.44
C ASP A 80 -9.17 -21.10 0.95
N SER A 81 -7.99 -21.60 0.55
CA SER A 81 -7.42 -21.38 -0.79
C SER A 81 -6.85 -22.64 -1.49
N PRO A 82 -7.55 -23.81 -1.47
CA PRO A 82 -7.09 -24.97 -2.25
C PRO A 82 -6.93 -24.62 -3.74
N THR A 83 -6.01 -25.24 -4.46
CA THR A 83 -5.71 -24.89 -5.87
C THR A 83 -6.14 -25.94 -6.89
N SER A 84 -6.49 -27.15 -6.44
CA SER A 84 -7.06 -28.19 -7.30
C SER A 84 -8.03 -29.06 -6.51
N LEU A 85 -9.02 -29.62 -7.21
CA LEU A 85 -9.97 -30.60 -6.69
C LEU A 85 -10.22 -31.64 -7.79
N GLN A 86 -10.07 -32.91 -7.46
CA GLN A 86 -10.43 -34.03 -8.32
C GLN A 86 -11.03 -35.16 -7.49
N PHE A 87 -11.89 -35.97 -8.10
CA PHE A 87 -12.38 -37.21 -7.51
C PHE A 87 -11.83 -38.41 -8.26
N THR A 88 -11.45 -39.44 -7.50
CA THR A 88 -11.06 -40.77 -8.03
C THR A 88 -12.16 -41.79 -7.79
N GLN A 89 -12.90 -41.65 -6.68
CA GLN A 89 -13.97 -42.55 -6.27
C GLN A 89 -15.13 -41.76 -5.65
N GLU A 90 -16.21 -42.45 -5.32
CA GLU A 90 -17.31 -41.86 -4.56
C GLU A 90 -16.83 -41.39 -3.18
N GLN A 91 -17.10 -40.13 -2.86
CA GLN A 91 -16.66 -39.42 -1.65
C GLN A 91 -15.14 -39.40 -1.39
N VAL A 92 -14.29 -39.77 -2.35
CA VAL A 92 -12.82 -39.65 -2.25
C VAL A 92 -12.33 -38.52 -3.14
N ALA A 93 -11.91 -37.42 -2.51
CA ALA A 93 -11.38 -36.24 -3.18
C ALA A 93 -9.87 -36.12 -3.01
N TRP A 94 -9.20 -35.59 -4.02
CA TRP A 94 -7.80 -35.23 -4.01
C TRP A 94 -7.68 -33.72 -4.18
N VAL A 95 -7.01 -33.08 -3.23
CA VAL A 95 -6.93 -31.62 -3.12
C VAL A 95 -5.48 -31.19 -2.97
N HIS A 96 -5.06 -30.18 -3.72
CA HIS A 96 -3.83 -29.45 -3.38
C HIS A 96 -4.17 -28.26 -2.50
N ASP A 97 -3.59 -28.22 -1.30
CA ASP A 97 -3.84 -27.20 -0.30
C ASP A 97 -2.59 -26.98 0.57
N ASP A 98 -2.27 -25.70 0.84
CA ASP A 98 -1.11 -25.27 1.62
C ASP A 98 0.20 -26.03 1.28
N SER A 99 0.53 -26.07 -0.02
CA SER A 99 1.71 -26.73 -0.59
C SER A 99 1.73 -28.26 -0.51
N ARG A 100 0.65 -28.90 -0.07
CA ARG A 100 0.57 -30.37 0.06
C ARG A 100 -0.56 -30.93 -0.79
N VAL A 101 -0.40 -32.18 -1.19
CA VAL A 101 -1.48 -32.98 -1.74
C VAL A 101 -2.18 -33.70 -0.60
N HIS A 102 -3.51 -33.63 -0.55
CA HIS A 102 -4.34 -34.29 0.44
C HIS A 102 -5.26 -35.28 -0.24
N ARG A 103 -5.41 -36.45 0.37
CA ARG A 103 -6.46 -37.43 0.06
C ARG A 103 -7.55 -37.30 1.11
N CYS A 104 -8.76 -37.00 0.68
CA CYS A 104 -9.89 -36.67 1.52
C CYS A 104 -10.99 -37.72 1.39
N ASP A 105 -11.37 -38.34 2.51
CA ASP A 105 -12.63 -39.07 2.63
C ASP A 105 -13.71 -38.09 3.12
N LEU A 106 -14.63 -37.73 2.23
CA LEU A 106 -15.68 -36.76 2.50
C LEU A 106 -16.82 -37.34 3.36
N ARG A 107 -17.00 -38.66 3.42
CA ARG A 107 -17.95 -39.29 4.37
C ARG A 107 -17.44 -39.15 5.80
N GLN A 108 -16.14 -39.38 5.99
CA GLN A 108 -15.48 -39.26 7.29
C GLN A 108 -15.06 -37.82 7.63
N ARG A 109 -15.13 -36.91 6.65
CA ARG A 109 -14.61 -35.52 6.74
C ARG A 109 -13.15 -35.48 7.17
N LEU A 110 -12.35 -36.42 6.64
CA LEU A 110 -10.96 -36.58 6.98
C LEU A 110 -10.10 -36.38 5.74
N CYS A 111 -9.24 -35.36 5.75
CA CYS A 111 -8.17 -35.18 4.78
C CYS A 111 -6.82 -35.55 5.39
N LEU A 112 -6.09 -36.44 4.73
CA LEU A 112 -4.75 -36.84 5.13
C LEU A 112 -3.74 -36.35 4.08
N PRO A 113 -2.64 -35.70 4.49
CA PRO A 113 -1.60 -35.31 3.57
C PRO A 113 -0.93 -36.55 2.98
N VAL A 114 -0.57 -36.47 1.71
CA VAL A 114 0.19 -37.48 0.98
C VAL A 114 1.60 -36.97 0.79
N GLU A 115 2.56 -37.74 1.31
CA GLU A 115 3.97 -37.41 1.21
C GLU A 115 4.48 -37.72 -0.21
N LEU A 116 4.89 -36.68 -0.92
CA LEU A 116 5.41 -36.75 -2.29
C LEU A 116 6.85 -36.21 -2.30
N ALA A 117 7.82 -37.08 -2.55
CA ALA A 117 9.23 -36.70 -2.58
C ALA A 117 9.50 -35.57 -3.59
N GLU A 118 10.44 -34.68 -3.28
CA GLU A 118 10.85 -33.52 -4.12
C GLU A 118 9.77 -32.46 -4.40
N LEU A 119 8.55 -32.63 -3.88
CA LEU A 119 7.56 -31.57 -3.81
C LEU A 119 7.90 -30.67 -2.62
N ASP A 120 8.36 -29.44 -2.89
CA ASP A 120 8.75 -28.53 -1.82
C ASP A 120 7.55 -28.00 -1.03
N SER A 121 7.82 -27.53 0.19
CA SER A 121 6.82 -26.97 1.10
C SER A 121 6.49 -25.49 0.83
N ARG A 122 7.09 -24.84 -0.18
CA ARG A 122 6.79 -23.44 -0.47
C ARG A 122 5.41 -23.33 -1.07
N ARG A 123 4.69 -22.29 -0.64
CA ARG A 123 3.39 -21.95 -1.22
C ARG A 123 3.57 -21.59 -2.68
N GLY A 124 2.84 -22.29 -3.54
CA GLY A 124 2.82 -22.10 -4.98
C GLY A 124 1.55 -22.67 -5.57
N TYR A 125 1.16 -22.17 -6.74
CA TYR A 125 0.05 -22.77 -7.49
C TYR A 125 0.49 -24.14 -8.01
N ARG A 126 -0.27 -25.18 -7.66
CA ARG A 126 -0.08 -26.51 -8.21
C ARG A 126 -1.42 -27.11 -8.61
N TRP A 127 -1.40 -27.84 -9.72
CA TRP A 127 -2.52 -28.64 -10.16
C TRP A 127 -2.22 -30.11 -9.94
N VAL A 128 -3.13 -30.83 -9.29
CA VAL A 128 -2.98 -32.27 -9.04
C VAL A 128 -3.98 -33.04 -9.89
N ARG A 129 -3.48 -34.07 -10.56
CA ARG A 129 -4.27 -35.12 -11.20
C ARG A 129 -3.87 -36.46 -10.61
N VAL A 130 -4.85 -37.31 -10.30
CA VAL A 130 -4.68 -38.68 -9.83
C VAL A 130 -5.40 -39.61 -10.81
N SER A 131 -4.85 -40.80 -11.07
CA SER A 131 -5.54 -41.84 -11.83
C SER A 131 -6.69 -42.45 -11.01
N ASP A 132 -7.70 -43.01 -11.70
CA ASP A 132 -8.90 -43.54 -11.03
C ASP A 132 -8.58 -44.69 -10.06
N ASP A 133 -7.56 -45.49 -10.37
CA ASP A 133 -7.03 -46.57 -9.54
C ASP A 133 -6.04 -46.08 -8.45
N GLU A 134 -5.79 -44.78 -8.38
CA GLU A 134 -4.83 -44.14 -7.47
C GLU A 134 -3.39 -44.70 -7.61
N SER A 135 -3.03 -45.26 -8.77
CA SER A 135 -1.68 -45.76 -9.02
C SER A 135 -0.69 -44.67 -9.44
N GLU A 136 -1.18 -43.54 -9.98
CA GLU A 136 -0.35 -42.44 -10.45
C GLU A 136 -0.88 -41.08 -9.95
N ILE A 137 0.02 -40.25 -9.40
CA ILE A 137 -0.25 -38.83 -9.10
C ILE A 137 0.63 -37.98 -10.01
N VAL A 138 0.02 -37.04 -10.72
CA VAL A 138 0.68 -36.01 -11.52
C VAL A 138 0.50 -34.68 -10.84
N VAL A 139 1.59 -33.98 -10.58
CA VAL A 139 1.60 -32.62 -10.02
C VAL A 139 2.21 -31.67 -11.02
N SER A 140 1.43 -30.69 -11.46
CA SER A 140 1.94 -29.55 -12.21
C SER A 140 2.46 -28.50 -11.23
N ASP A 141 3.78 -28.38 -11.13
CA ASP A 141 4.48 -27.46 -10.22
C ASP A 141 4.83 -26.17 -10.98
N ALA A 142 3.83 -25.30 -11.11
CA ALA A 142 3.91 -24.12 -11.98
C ALA A 142 5.10 -23.21 -11.63
N SER A 143 5.34 -23.02 -10.34
CA SER A 143 6.41 -22.19 -9.78
C SER A 143 7.82 -22.69 -10.11
N HIS A 144 8.00 -24.00 -10.31
CA HIS A 144 9.29 -24.60 -10.69
C HIS A 144 9.35 -25.05 -12.15
N HIS A 145 8.34 -24.69 -12.94
CA HIS A 145 8.28 -24.97 -14.38
C HIS A 145 8.48 -26.44 -14.72
N ARG A 146 7.80 -27.33 -14.00
CA ARG A 146 7.92 -28.78 -14.18
C ARG A 146 6.60 -29.49 -13.91
N VAL A 147 6.43 -30.66 -14.50
CA VAL A 147 5.39 -31.62 -14.13
C VAL A 147 6.06 -32.84 -13.50
N LEU A 148 5.66 -33.17 -12.28
CA LEU A 148 6.16 -34.31 -11.52
C LEU A 148 5.15 -35.45 -11.63
N VAL A 149 5.63 -36.66 -11.83
CA VAL A 149 4.76 -37.83 -11.87
C VAL A 149 5.26 -38.88 -10.91
N TYR A 150 4.38 -39.27 -10.00
CA TYR A 150 4.60 -40.23 -8.95
C TYR A 150 3.82 -41.50 -9.25
N ARG A 151 4.43 -42.65 -8.97
CA ARG A 151 3.74 -43.94 -9.02
C ARG A 151 3.69 -44.54 -7.64
N ARG A 152 2.55 -45.15 -7.32
CA ARG A 152 2.34 -45.89 -6.08
C ARG A 152 3.07 -47.22 -6.17
N ASP A 153 3.95 -47.46 -5.22
CA ASP A 153 4.61 -48.75 -5.05
C ASP A 153 3.62 -49.75 -4.45
N ALA A 154 3.43 -50.89 -5.12
CA ALA A 154 2.41 -51.87 -4.74
C ALA A 154 2.73 -52.63 -3.45
N ILE A 155 3.98 -52.59 -2.95
CA ILE A 155 4.41 -53.32 -1.76
C ILE A 155 4.33 -52.42 -0.52
N THR A 156 4.84 -51.20 -0.64
CA THR A 156 4.96 -50.24 0.46
C THR A 156 3.79 -49.28 0.56
N ASP A 157 2.95 -49.24 -0.48
CA ASP A 157 1.81 -48.34 -0.61
C ASP A 157 2.18 -46.85 -0.74
N ARG A 158 3.47 -46.56 -0.91
CA ARG A 158 4.01 -45.19 -0.95
C ARG A 158 4.18 -44.71 -2.38
N TYR A 159 4.06 -43.40 -2.58
CA TYR A 159 4.33 -42.78 -3.86
C TYR A 159 5.83 -42.48 -4.01
N ALA A 160 6.42 -42.98 -5.08
CA ALA A 160 7.80 -42.65 -5.48
C ALA A 160 7.78 -41.78 -6.74
N LEU A 161 8.70 -40.83 -6.84
CA LEU A 161 8.85 -40.01 -8.04
C LEU A 161 9.31 -40.90 -9.20
N ALA A 162 8.46 -41.05 -10.21
CA ALA A 162 8.72 -41.89 -11.37
C ALA A 162 9.35 -41.11 -12.53
N ARG A 163 8.93 -39.86 -12.74
CA ARG A 163 9.48 -38.99 -13.79
C ARG A 163 9.26 -37.50 -13.49
N THR A 164 10.15 -36.68 -14.04
CA THR A 164 10.06 -35.21 -14.02
C THR A 164 10.10 -34.67 -15.44
N GLU A 165 9.04 -33.99 -15.85
CA GLU A 165 8.92 -33.33 -17.15
C GLU A 165 9.18 -31.82 -16.98
N ALA A 166 10.44 -31.39 -17.14
CA ALA A 166 10.84 -29.99 -16.99
C ALA A 166 11.23 -29.30 -18.31
N GLN A 167 11.80 -30.05 -19.26
CA GLN A 167 12.26 -29.47 -20.52
C GLN A 167 11.10 -28.77 -21.26
N GLY A 168 11.33 -27.57 -21.80
CA GLY A 168 10.32 -26.82 -22.56
C GLY A 168 9.14 -26.25 -21.75
N MET A 169 8.99 -26.62 -20.48
CA MET A 169 7.90 -26.15 -19.62
C MET A 169 8.15 -24.72 -19.14
N ARG A 170 7.09 -23.92 -19.05
CA ARG A 170 7.11 -22.62 -18.37
C ARG A 170 5.74 -22.33 -17.78
N PHE A 171 5.66 -22.36 -16.45
CA PHE A 171 4.42 -22.27 -15.67
C PHE A 171 3.34 -23.25 -16.15
N PRO A 172 3.60 -24.57 -16.14
CA PRO A 172 2.59 -25.55 -16.50
C PRO A 172 1.43 -25.48 -15.48
N ASN A 173 0.21 -25.24 -15.96
CA ASN A 173 -0.98 -25.12 -15.12
C ASN A 173 -1.78 -26.43 -15.10
N GLN A 174 -3.00 -26.48 -15.64
CA GLN A 174 -3.79 -27.71 -15.62
C GLN A 174 -3.13 -28.82 -16.47
N THR A 175 -3.23 -30.05 -15.97
CA THR A 175 -2.97 -31.28 -16.74
C THR A 175 -4.28 -32.04 -16.97
N LEU A 176 -4.40 -32.66 -18.15
CA LEU A 176 -5.56 -33.46 -18.55
C LEU A 176 -5.07 -34.77 -19.17
N GLN A 177 -5.50 -35.90 -18.63
CA GLN A 177 -5.23 -37.20 -19.24
C GLN A 177 -6.25 -37.48 -20.35
N VAL A 178 -5.78 -37.71 -21.56
CA VAL A 178 -6.60 -38.07 -22.72
C VAL A 178 -6.03 -39.34 -23.34
N LYS A 179 -6.68 -40.47 -23.07
CA LYS A 179 -6.20 -41.81 -23.47
C LYS A 179 -4.77 -42.06 -22.96
N ASP A 180 -3.83 -42.32 -23.86
CA ASP A 180 -2.41 -42.58 -23.59
C ASP A 180 -1.57 -41.29 -23.46
N ALA A 181 -2.17 -40.13 -23.68
CA ALA A 181 -1.47 -38.85 -23.69
C ALA A 181 -1.86 -37.96 -22.49
N MET A 182 -0.89 -37.24 -21.96
CA MET A 182 -1.12 -36.18 -20.99
C MET A 182 -0.99 -34.82 -21.68
N TRP A 183 -2.05 -34.02 -21.63
CA TRP A 183 -2.04 -32.65 -22.11
C TRP A 183 -1.72 -31.71 -20.96
N VAL A 184 -0.89 -30.71 -21.23
CA VAL A 184 -0.44 -29.72 -20.26
C VAL A 184 -0.71 -28.32 -20.81
N ALA A 185 -1.40 -27.49 -20.04
CA ALA A 185 -1.50 -26.06 -20.34
C ALA A 185 -0.14 -25.41 -20.04
N ASN A 186 0.71 -25.27 -21.05
CA ASN A 186 2.06 -24.72 -20.92
C ASN A 186 1.98 -23.19 -21.03
N THR A 187 1.49 -22.59 -19.95
CA THR A 187 0.95 -21.21 -19.90
C THR A 187 1.83 -20.17 -20.56
N ASN A 188 3.09 -20.06 -20.17
CA ASN A 188 3.98 -19.01 -20.67
C ASN A 188 4.73 -19.43 -21.95
N ARG A 189 4.46 -20.63 -22.47
CA ARG A 189 4.80 -21.01 -23.85
C ARG A 189 3.64 -20.79 -24.82
N HIS A 190 2.47 -20.37 -24.33
CA HIS A 190 1.29 -20.08 -25.14
C HIS A 190 0.87 -21.28 -26.01
N GLU A 191 0.92 -22.48 -25.42
CA GLU A 191 0.64 -23.74 -26.12
C GLU A 191 -0.06 -24.75 -25.19
N ILE A 192 -0.75 -25.70 -25.80
CA ILE A 192 -1.06 -26.98 -25.18
C ILE A 192 0.05 -27.95 -25.57
N LEU A 193 0.72 -28.53 -24.58
CA LEU A 193 1.77 -29.50 -24.79
C LEU A 193 1.19 -30.91 -24.58
N GLN A 194 1.24 -31.73 -25.62
CA GLN A 194 0.90 -33.14 -25.54
C GLN A 194 2.16 -33.98 -25.24
N LEU A 195 2.08 -34.77 -24.17
CA LEU A 195 3.11 -35.68 -23.71
C LEU A 195 2.63 -37.12 -23.86
N ARG A 196 3.38 -37.96 -24.57
CA ARG A 196 3.14 -39.41 -24.66
C ARG A 196 4.38 -40.15 -24.19
N THR A 197 4.24 -40.97 -23.15
CA THR A 197 5.34 -41.77 -22.63
C THR A 197 5.31 -43.14 -23.27
N GLY A 198 6.37 -43.48 -24.01
CA GLY A 198 6.55 -44.78 -24.63
C GLY A 198 6.89 -45.89 -23.62
N PRO A 199 6.89 -47.16 -24.05
CA PRO A 199 7.25 -48.30 -23.21
C PRO A 199 8.72 -48.27 -22.76
N ASP A 200 9.59 -47.55 -23.47
CA ASP A 200 10.99 -47.30 -23.10
C ASP A 200 11.15 -46.20 -22.05
N GLY A 201 10.04 -45.63 -21.55
CA GLY A 201 10.02 -44.54 -20.58
C GLY A 201 10.33 -43.17 -21.17
N LYS A 202 10.56 -43.05 -22.48
CA LYS A 202 10.81 -41.75 -23.13
C LYS A 202 9.51 -41.04 -23.43
N THR A 203 9.48 -39.73 -23.16
CA THR A 203 8.34 -38.89 -23.44
C THR A 203 8.49 -38.19 -24.79
N VAL A 204 7.61 -38.54 -25.73
CA VAL A 204 7.42 -37.83 -27.00
C VAL A 204 6.54 -36.61 -26.76
N ARG A 205 6.89 -35.50 -27.40
CA ARG A 205 6.31 -34.18 -27.15
C ARG A 205 5.78 -33.58 -28.43
N GLN A 206 4.55 -33.08 -28.39
CA GLN A 206 3.91 -32.39 -29.50
C GLN A 206 3.33 -31.07 -29.01
N GLN A 207 3.70 -29.99 -29.67
CA GLN A 207 3.32 -28.63 -29.31
C GLN A 207 2.14 -28.18 -30.16
N HIS A 208 1.13 -27.61 -29.50
CA HIS A 208 -0.08 -27.11 -30.15
C HIS A 208 -0.29 -25.65 -29.75
N PRO A 209 0.11 -24.69 -30.60
CA PRO A 209 -0.08 -23.27 -30.32
C PRO A 209 -1.56 -22.92 -30.12
N ILE A 210 -1.86 -22.00 -29.20
CA ILE A 210 -3.25 -21.55 -28.96
C ILE A 210 -3.62 -20.26 -29.70
N ALA A 211 -2.75 -19.73 -30.55
CA ALA A 211 -2.97 -18.48 -31.26
C ALA A 211 -4.18 -18.57 -32.20
N HIS A 212 -5.09 -17.61 -32.10
CA HIS A 212 -6.27 -17.50 -32.95
C HIS A 212 -6.64 -16.01 -33.15
N PRO A 213 -7.04 -15.58 -34.37
CA PRO A 213 -7.30 -14.16 -34.66
C PRO A 213 -8.42 -13.54 -33.82
N ASP A 214 -9.42 -14.34 -33.43
CA ASP A 214 -10.57 -13.87 -32.63
C ASP A 214 -10.30 -13.80 -31.12
N LEU A 215 -9.12 -14.23 -30.65
CA LEU A 215 -8.74 -14.00 -29.26
C LEU A 215 -8.55 -12.50 -29.04
N ARG A 216 -9.09 -11.98 -27.92
CA ARG A 216 -8.91 -10.57 -27.59
C ARG A 216 -7.41 -10.25 -27.45
N PRO A 217 -6.97 -9.02 -27.74
CA PRO A 217 -5.55 -8.66 -27.68
C PRO A 217 -4.90 -9.02 -26.34
N GLY A 218 -3.74 -9.69 -26.38
CA GLY A 218 -2.98 -10.10 -25.20
C GLY A 218 -3.50 -11.35 -24.48
N ARG A 219 -4.51 -12.06 -25.00
CA ARG A 219 -4.97 -13.35 -24.46
C ARG A 219 -4.10 -14.46 -25.05
N THR A 220 -3.04 -14.82 -24.34
CA THR A 220 -2.05 -15.80 -24.82
C THR A 220 -1.71 -16.88 -23.80
N PHE A 221 -2.30 -16.84 -22.60
CA PHE A 221 -1.89 -17.69 -21.47
C PHE A 221 -2.93 -18.80 -21.21
N PRO A 222 -2.81 -20.00 -21.83
CA PRO A 222 -3.72 -21.11 -21.55
C PRO A 222 -3.48 -21.63 -20.13
N PHE A 223 -4.53 -21.92 -19.37
CA PHE A 223 -4.35 -22.35 -17.98
C PHE A 223 -5.30 -23.44 -17.49
N ALA A 224 -6.50 -23.53 -18.07
CA ALA A 224 -7.46 -24.56 -17.75
C ALA A 224 -8.11 -25.10 -19.02
N MET A 225 -8.49 -26.38 -19.01
CA MET A 225 -9.01 -27.07 -20.18
C MET A 225 -9.93 -28.25 -19.83
N ALA A 226 -10.86 -28.55 -20.73
CA ALA A 226 -11.74 -29.72 -20.66
C ALA A 226 -11.98 -30.28 -22.07
N GLN A 227 -12.05 -31.60 -22.19
CA GLN A 227 -12.39 -32.25 -23.47
C GLN A 227 -13.88 -32.56 -23.52
N ASP A 228 -14.52 -32.29 -24.66
CA ASP A 228 -15.92 -32.67 -24.89
C ASP A 228 -16.07 -34.10 -25.47
N PRO A 229 -17.28 -34.67 -25.51
CA PRO A 229 -17.51 -36.02 -26.06
C PRO A 229 -17.15 -36.18 -27.55
N ARG A 230 -16.98 -35.08 -28.30
CA ARG A 230 -16.55 -35.11 -29.72
C ARG A 230 -15.03 -35.06 -29.85
N GLY A 231 -14.31 -35.04 -28.73
CA GLY A 231 -12.85 -34.96 -28.67
C GLY A 231 -12.30 -33.55 -28.85
N GLN A 232 -13.15 -32.52 -28.91
CA GLN A 232 -12.70 -31.13 -29.00
C GLN A 232 -12.20 -30.66 -27.64
N LEU A 233 -11.14 -29.85 -27.63
CA LEU A 233 -10.56 -29.30 -26.42
C LEU A 233 -11.00 -27.86 -26.21
N TRP A 234 -11.61 -27.60 -25.06
CA TRP A 234 -12.02 -26.27 -24.64
C TRP A 234 -10.95 -25.72 -23.70
N VAL A 235 -10.38 -24.57 -24.03
CA VAL A 235 -9.23 -23.99 -23.32
C VAL A 235 -9.56 -22.58 -22.87
N LEU A 236 -9.37 -22.31 -21.58
CA LEU A 236 -9.38 -20.95 -21.04
C LEU A 236 -8.02 -20.30 -21.27
N VAL A 237 -8.03 -19.17 -21.97
CA VAL A 237 -6.83 -18.40 -22.36
C VAL A 237 -6.90 -17.01 -21.73
N ALA A 238 -6.06 -16.76 -20.73
CA ALA A 238 -6.04 -15.52 -19.97
C ALA A 238 -5.15 -14.43 -20.60
N GLY A 239 -5.33 -13.19 -20.13
CA GLY A 239 -4.40 -12.09 -20.34
C GLY A 239 -3.18 -12.13 -19.42
N THR A 240 -2.32 -11.11 -19.50
CA THR A 240 -1.03 -11.03 -18.77
C THR A 240 -1.15 -11.07 -17.24
N SER A 241 -2.29 -10.72 -16.67
CA SER A 241 -2.57 -10.79 -15.23
C SER A 241 -3.27 -12.10 -14.81
N MET A 242 -3.32 -13.10 -15.69
CA MET A 242 -4.12 -14.32 -15.51
C MET A 242 -5.61 -14.03 -15.27
N GLN A 243 -6.12 -12.98 -15.92
CA GLN A 243 -7.52 -12.51 -15.83
C GLN A 243 -8.09 -12.23 -17.23
N ASN A 244 -9.40 -12.03 -17.28
CA ASN A 244 -10.22 -11.72 -18.44
C ASN A 244 -10.04 -12.76 -19.55
N ALA A 245 -10.18 -14.03 -19.17
CA ALA A 245 -9.96 -15.15 -20.07
C ALA A 245 -10.99 -15.23 -21.20
N ASP A 246 -10.51 -15.68 -22.36
CA ASP A 246 -11.32 -16.15 -23.48
C ASP A 246 -11.46 -17.67 -23.45
N LEU A 247 -12.50 -18.18 -24.11
CA LEU A 247 -12.73 -19.61 -24.26
C LEU A 247 -12.44 -20.02 -25.69
N LEU A 248 -11.26 -20.61 -25.90
CA LEU A 248 -10.85 -21.16 -27.18
C LEU A 248 -11.35 -22.59 -27.33
N LEU A 249 -11.95 -22.90 -28.47
CA LEU A 249 -12.24 -24.27 -28.89
C LEU A 249 -11.16 -24.73 -29.87
N MET A 250 -10.56 -25.87 -29.59
CA MET A 250 -9.61 -26.56 -30.46
C MET A 250 -10.25 -27.84 -30.99
N ASN A 251 -10.00 -28.16 -32.25
CA ASN A 251 -10.49 -29.39 -32.87
C ASN A 251 -9.82 -30.65 -32.28
N PRO A 252 -10.26 -31.87 -32.64
CA PRO A 252 -9.66 -33.11 -32.13
C PRO A 252 -8.18 -33.31 -32.47
N GLN A 253 -7.66 -32.56 -33.46
CA GLN A 253 -6.24 -32.52 -33.84
C GLN A 253 -5.46 -31.43 -33.08
N LEU A 254 -6.09 -30.81 -32.07
CA LEU A 254 -5.53 -29.72 -31.27
C LEU A 254 -5.09 -28.51 -32.11
N GLN A 255 -5.86 -28.18 -33.14
CA GLN A 255 -5.74 -26.91 -33.85
C GLN A 255 -6.81 -25.94 -33.35
N PRO A 256 -6.46 -24.65 -33.09
CA PRO A 256 -7.44 -23.61 -32.78
C PRO A 256 -8.53 -23.54 -33.87
N ASP A 257 -9.79 -23.72 -33.49
CA ASP A 257 -10.95 -23.76 -34.41
C ASP A 257 -11.76 -22.47 -34.34
N ARG A 258 -12.13 -22.04 -33.12
CA ARG A 258 -12.90 -20.81 -32.90
C ARG A 258 -12.84 -20.33 -31.45
N VAL A 259 -13.16 -19.05 -31.22
CA VAL A 259 -13.34 -18.49 -29.87
C VAL A 259 -14.82 -18.41 -29.54
N ILE A 260 -15.22 -18.96 -28.40
CA ILE A 260 -16.61 -18.88 -27.92
C ILE A 260 -16.80 -17.52 -27.26
N PRO A 261 -17.79 -16.71 -27.71
CA PRO A 261 -18.00 -15.38 -27.18
C PRO A 261 -18.46 -15.43 -25.72
N LEU A 262 -17.68 -14.79 -24.85
CA LEU A 262 -18.03 -14.54 -23.47
C LEU A 262 -18.43 -13.07 -23.29
N ALA A 263 -19.29 -12.76 -22.32
CA ALA A 263 -19.64 -11.36 -22.07
C ALA A 263 -18.40 -10.58 -21.60
N ALA A 264 -18.28 -9.30 -21.97
CA ALA A 264 -17.06 -8.52 -21.80
C ALA A 264 -16.46 -8.51 -20.37
N LYS A 265 -17.32 -8.60 -19.34
CA LYS A 265 -16.92 -8.61 -17.92
C LYS A 265 -16.66 -9.99 -17.33
N GLN A 266 -16.90 -11.08 -18.09
CA GLN A 266 -16.65 -12.43 -17.61
C GLN A 266 -15.15 -12.71 -17.53
N ASP A 267 -14.78 -13.40 -16.46
CA ASP A 267 -13.43 -13.79 -16.13
C ASP A 267 -13.45 -15.25 -15.63
N PRO A 268 -13.74 -16.21 -16.53
CA PRO A 268 -13.81 -17.60 -16.12
C PRO A 268 -12.44 -18.07 -15.64
N ASN A 269 -12.42 -18.78 -14.52
CA ASN A 269 -11.19 -19.22 -13.84
C ASN A 269 -11.06 -20.74 -13.73
N ALA A 270 -12.06 -21.51 -14.17
CA ALA A 270 -11.97 -22.95 -14.35
C ALA A 270 -13.08 -23.45 -15.29
N ILE A 271 -12.87 -24.63 -15.87
CA ILE A 271 -13.80 -25.28 -16.79
C ILE A 271 -13.89 -26.78 -16.48
N THR A 272 -15.09 -27.36 -16.62
CA THR A 272 -15.27 -28.82 -16.61
C THR A 272 -16.42 -29.23 -17.52
N LEU A 273 -16.36 -30.45 -18.06
CA LEU A 273 -17.49 -31.10 -18.71
C LEU A 273 -18.35 -31.76 -17.64
N PHE A 274 -19.62 -31.39 -17.55
CA PHE A 274 -20.59 -32.05 -16.67
C PHE A 274 -21.83 -32.46 -17.47
N GLN A 275 -22.03 -33.77 -17.59
CA GLN A 275 -22.98 -34.38 -18.51
C GLN A 275 -22.76 -33.90 -19.96
N GLN A 276 -23.71 -33.14 -20.53
CA GLN A 276 -23.66 -32.60 -21.90
C GLN A 276 -23.41 -31.09 -21.92
N HIS A 277 -22.82 -30.55 -20.85
CA HIS A 277 -22.62 -29.12 -20.69
C HIS A 277 -21.19 -28.81 -20.29
N MET A 278 -20.66 -27.71 -20.82
CA MET A 278 -19.44 -27.10 -20.27
C MET A 278 -19.83 -26.15 -19.15
N LEU A 279 -19.25 -26.35 -17.98
CA LEU A 279 -19.42 -25.47 -16.84
C LEU A 279 -18.20 -24.58 -16.68
N LEU A 280 -18.44 -23.28 -16.59
CA LEU A 280 -17.43 -22.26 -16.34
C LEU A 280 -17.68 -21.64 -14.97
N THR A 281 -16.69 -21.66 -14.09
CA THR A 281 -16.74 -20.86 -12.86
C THR A 281 -16.10 -19.50 -13.11
N ASP A 282 -16.66 -18.45 -12.52
CA ASP A 282 -16.12 -17.09 -12.53
C ASP A 282 -16.04 -16.59 -11.07
N MET A 283 -14.85 -16.72 -10.50
CA MET A 283 -14.55 -16.30 -9.13
C MET A 283 -14.69 -14.78 -8.96
N SER A 284 -14.36 -14.00 -10.00
CA SER A 284 -14.33 -12.53 -9.95
C SER A 284 -15.73 -11.91 -9.97
N ASN A 285 -16.68 -12.57 -10.63
CA ASN A 285 -18.07 -12.12 -10.81
C ASN A 285 -19.12 -12.95 -10.07
N PHE A 286 -18.69 -13.95 -9.29
CA PHE A 286 -19.56 -14.82 -8.47
C PHE A 286 -20.62 -15.51 -9.31
N LEU A 287 -20.20 -16.27 -10.32
CA LEU A 287 -21.13 -16.95 -11.21
C LEU A 287 -20.62 -18.34 -11.60
N VAL A 288 -21.55 -19.27 -11.82
CA VAL A 288 -21.28 -20.53 -12.52
C VAL A 288 -22.14 -20.57 -13.78
N ARG A 289 -21.50 -20.65 -14.94
CA ARG A 289 -22.16 -20.57 -16.25
C ARG A 289 -22.27 -21.96 -16.85
N ARG A 290 -23.42 -22.25 -17.45
CA ARG A 290 -23.65 -23.45 -18.25
C ARG A 290 -23.66 -23.11 -19.73
N LEU A 291 -22.81 -23.78 -20.48
CA LEU A 291 -22.78 -23.74 -21.93
C LEU A 291 -23.21 -25.10 -22.48
N ASP A 292 -23.92 -25.11 -23.61
CA ASP A 292 -24.04 -26.32 -24.41
C ASP A 292 -22.70 -26.64 -25.12
N LEU A 293 -22.60 -27.81 -25.74
CA LEU A 293 -21.42 -28.19 -26.51
C LEU A 293 -21.23 -27.35 -27.79
N HIS A 294 -22.19 -26.51 -28.18
CA HIS A 294 -22.01 -25.56 -29.28
C HIS A 294 -21.48 -24.20 -28.82
N GLY A 295 -21.32 -24.00 -27.50
CA GLY A 295 -20.86 -22.76 -26.88
C GLY A 295 -21.98 -21.76 -26.61
N ARG A 296 -23.25 -22.16 -26.74
CA ARG A 296 -24.40 -21.32 -26.41
C ARG A 296 -24.63 -21.30 -24.91
N VAL A 297 -24.90 -20.11 -24.38
CA VAL A 297 -25.18 -19.92 -22.95
C VAL A 297 -26.58 -20.44 -22.64
N LEU A 298 -26.69 -21.40 -21.71
CA LEU A 298 -27.96 -21.99 -21.28
C LEU A 298 -28.54 -21.31 -20.03
N GLY A 299 -27.70 -20.67 -19.22
CA GLY A 299 -28.10 -19.99 -17.98
C GLY A 299 -27.09 -20.19 -16.85
N PRO A 300 -27.37 -19.63 -15.66
CA PRO A 300 -26.58 -19.91 -14.47
C PRO A 300 -26.80 -21.35 -13.99
N PHE A 301 -25.75 -21.95 -13.41
CA PHE A 301 -25.82 -23.26 -12.76
C PHE A 301 -25.96 -23.07 -11.24
N GLY A 302 -26.83 -23.86 -10.61
CA GLY A 302 -27.09 -23.85 -9.17
C GLY A 302 -28.52 -23.44 -8.84
N ASP A 303 -29.07 -23.96 -7.74
CA ASP A 303 -30.40 -23.62 -7.27
C ASP A 303 -30.51 -22.16 -6.77
N ALA A 304 -31.75 -21.73 -6.52
CA ALA A 304 -32.04 -20.36 -6.10
C ALA A 304 -31.31 -19.98 -4.79
N ALA A 305 -31.11 -20.92 -3.87
CA ALA A 305 -30.40 -20.66 -2.61
C ALA A 305 -28.92 -20.37 -2.87
N PHE A 306 -28.26 -21.20 -3.68
CA PHE A 306 -26.87 -20.98 -4.07
C PHE A 306 -26.69 -19.70 -4.89
N GLN A 307 -27.62 -19.39 -5.80
CA GLN A 307 -27.58 -18.11 -6.54
C GLN A 307 -27.73 -16.89 -5.61
N ALA A 308 -28.58 -16.98 -4.58
CA ALA A 308 -28.72 -15.92 -3.59
C ALA A 308 -27.45 -15.72 -2.76
N GLU A 309 -26.77 -16.81 -2.39
CA GLU A 309 -25.45 -16.76 -1.73
C GLU A 309 -24.41 -16.05 -2.59
N LEU A 310 -24.31 -16.43 -3.88
CA LEU A 310 -23.42 -15.78 -4.85
C LEU A 310 -23.72 -14.29 -5.00
N ALA A 311 -25.00 -13.90 -5.06
CA ALA A 311 -25.41 -12.50 -5.16
C ALA A 311 -25.04 -11.69 -3.90
N THR A 312 -25.27 -12.24 -2.70
CA THR A 312 -24.87 -11.61 -1.44
C THR A 312 -23.36 -11.43 -1.37
N ALA A 313 -22.59 -12.44 -1.74
CA ALA A 313 -21.13 -12.37 -1.73
C ALA A 313 -20.58 -11.38 -2.78
N ARG A 314 -21.19 -11.32 -3.96
CA ARG A 314 -20.88 -10.30 -4.96
C ARG A 314 -21.11 -8.89 -4.42
N ASN A 315 -22.21 -8.66 -3.71
CA ASN A 315 -22.49 -7.37 -3.08
C ASN A 315 -21.46 -7.04 -2.00
N GLN A 316 -21.06 -8.02 -1.19
CA GLN A 316 -20.00 -7.84 -0.19
C GLN A 316 -18.63 -7.53 -0.83
N ALA A 317 -18.28 -8.24 -1.92
CA ALA A 317 -17.03 -8.04 -2.64
C ALA A 317 -16.98 -6.66 -3.33
N THR A 318 -18.07 -6.25 -3.99
CA THR A 318 -18.16 -4.92 -4.62
C THR A 318 -18.08 -3.79 -3.60
N TRP A 319 -18.74 -3.93 -2.45
CA TRP A 319 -18.61 -2.97 -1.35
C TRP A 319 -17.17 -2.91 -0.83
N SER A 320 -16.54 -4.07 -0.64
CA SER A 320 -15.15 -4.16 -0.19
C SER A 320 -14.16 -3.53 -1.18
N ARG A 321 -14.40 -3.64 -2.49
CA ARG A 321 -13.60 -2.97 -3.53
C ARG A 321 -13.74 -1.44 -3.50
N ARG A 322 -14.87 -0.90 -3.05
CA ARG A 322 -15.11 0.56 -2.94
C ARG A 322 -14.54 1.19 -1.68
N MET A 323 -14.37 0.41 -0.62
CA MET A 323 -13.90 0.89 0.69
C MET A 323 -12.58 1.66 0.66
N PRO A 324 -11.51 1.24 -0.04
CA PRO A 324 -10.27 2.01 -0.10
C PRO A 324 -10.47 3.43 -0.64
N ALA A 325 -11.29 3.58 -1.69
CA ALA A 325 -11.59 4.88 -2.29
C ALA A 325 -12.40 5.77 -1.34
N LEU A 326 -13.41 5.21 -0.66
CA LEU A 326 -14.20 5.93 0.34
C LEU A 326 -13.32 6.39 1.52
N LEU A 327 -12.40 5.54 1.97
CA LEU A 327 -11.48 5.86 3.06
C LEU A 327 -10.48 6.94 2.66
N LEU A 328 -9.86 6.83 1.47
CA LEU A 328 -9.01 7.89 0.91
C LEU A 328 -9.77 9.22 0.79
N GLY A 329 -11.02 9.19 0.32
CA GLY A 329 -11.90 10.35 0.29
C GLY A 329 -12.14 10.94 1.67
N SER A 330 -12.47 10.10 2.66
CA SER A 330 -12.70 10.54 4.05
C SER A 330 -11.45 11.17 4.68
N VAL A 331 -10.26 10.59 4.45
CA VAL A 331 -8.98 11.11 4.92
C VAL A 331 -8.71 12.50 4.31
N ALA A 332 -8.95 12.67 3.01
CA ALA A 332 -8.77 13.96 2.34
C ALA A 332 -9.71 15.04 2.91
N VAL A 333 -10.98 14.70 3.15
CA VAL A 333 -11.96 15.62 3.76
C VAL A 333 -11.53 15.99 5.18
N LEU A 334 -11.12 15.02 6.00
CA LEU A 334 -10.64 15.28 7.36
C LEU A 334 -9.39 16.16 7.38
N MET A 335 -8.47 16.00 6.43
CA MET A 335 -7.31 16.91 6.28
C MET A 335 -7.74 18.35 5.99
N LEU A 336 -8.72 18.56 5.11
CA LEU A 336 -9.24 19.90 4.81
C LEU A 336 -9.92 20.53 6.04
N VAL A 337 -10.70 19.74 6.78
CA VAL A 337 -11.33 20.19 8.04
C VAL A 337 -10.25 20.51 9.09
N ALA A 338 -9.23 19.68 9.24
CA ALA A 338 -8.11 19.94 10.14
C ALA A 338 -7.39 21.25 9.79
N LEU A 339 -7.15 21.52 8.50
CA LEU A 339 -6.54 22.75 8.03
C LEU A 339 -7.41 23.97 8.33
N TRP A 340 -8.72 23.87 8.10
CA TRP A 340 -9.68 24.93 8.42
C TRP A 340 -9.77 25.20 9.93
N LEU A 341 -9.82 24.15 10.75
CA LEU A 341 -9.81 24.26 12.21
C LEU A 341 -8.49 24.86 12.72
N ALA A 342 -7.35 24.48 12.18
CA ALA A 342 -6.06 25.06 12.52
C ALA A 342 -5.98 26.56 12.16
N TRP A 343 -6.60 26.95 11.04
CA TRP A 343 -6.75 28.36 10.66
C TRP A 343 -7.63 29.14 11.65
N LYS A 344 -8.81 28.61 11.99
CA LYS A 344 -9.76 29.22 12.95
C LYS A 344 -9.22 29.27 14.38
N ALA A 345 -8.50 28.23 14.81
CA ALA A 345 -7.85 28.15 16.11
C ALA A 345 -6.70 29.17 16.28
N GLY A 346 -6.32 29.88 15.21
CA GLY A 346 -5.28 30.89 15.26
C GLY A 346 -3.86 30.32 15.34
N GLU A 347 -3.68 29.00 15.22
CA GLU A 347 -2.37 28.36 15.09
C GLU A 347 -1.60 28.92 13.89
N LEU A 348 -2.32 29.27 12.80
CA LEU A 348 -1.76 29.96 11.64
C LEU A 348 -1.64 31.50 11.82
N ARG A 349 -2.33 32.10 12.82
CA ARG A 349 -2.26 33.54 13.13
C ARG A 349 -1.10 33.92 14.06
N GLN A 350 -0.52 32.97 14.79
CA GLN A 350 0.72 33.16 15.58
C GLN A 350 1.93 33.59 14.73
N LEU A 351 1.78 33.63 13.40
CA LEU A 351 2.75 34.07 12.40
C LEU A 351 2.75 35.59 12.13
N ARG A 352 2.08 36.44 12.94
CA ARG A 352 2.04 37.93 12.77
C ARG A 352 2.97 38.66 13.78
N GLY A 353 3.80 39.58 13.29
CA GLY A 353 5.03 40.05 13.94
C GLY A 353 5.15 41.55 14.30
N ALA A 354 4.23 42.41 13.89
CA ALA A 354 4.25 43.85 14.22
C ALA A 354 3.97 44.15 15.70
N ALA A 355 3.47 43.17 16.46
CA ALA A 355 3.24 43.28 17.90
C ALA A 355 4.53 43.33 18.75
N TRP A 356 5.72 43.25 18.12
CA TRP A 356 7.01 43.21 18.84
C TRP A 356 7.56 44.57 19.27
N ARG A 357 7.06 45.69 18.71
CA ARG A 357 7.44 47.05 19.13
C ARG A 357 6.45 47.71 20.08
N ALA A 358 5.23 47.20 20.19
CA ALA A 358 4.30 47.68 21.19
C ALA A 358 4.81 47.29 22.59
N GLU A 359 4.95 48.27 23.48
CA GLU A 359 5.07 48.01 24.91
C GLU A 359 3.86 47.16 25.35
N PRO A 360 4.02 46.22 26.29
CA PRO A 360 2.86 45.60 26.90
C PRO A 360 2.02 46.73 27.52
N GLU A 361 0.79 46.96 27.03
CA GLU A 361 -0.17 47.79 27.75
C GLU A 361 -0.26 47.25 29.19
N ASP A 362 0.01 48.12 30.16
CA ASP A 362 -0.25 47.86 31.57
C ASP A 362 -1.69 47.35 31.69
N SER A 363 -1.80 46.06 32.03
CA SER A 363 -3.08 45.44 32.28
C SER A 363 -3.63 46.04 33.57
N PRO A 364 -4.88 46.51 33.63
CA PRO A 364 -5.48 46.90 34.90
C PRO A 364 -5.45 45.67 35.81
N GLN A 365 -4.81 45.80 36.96
CA GLN A 365 -4.96 44.84 38.05
C GLN A 365 -6.43 44.89 38.48
N ASP A 366 -7.22 43.89 38.09
CA ASP A 366 -8.46 43.57 38.78
C ASP A 366 -8.09 43.05 40.18
N GLU A 367 -7.98 43.99 41.12
CA GLU A 367 -8.09 43.71 42.55
C GLU A 367 -9.54 43.28 42.85
N THR A 368 -9.91 42.03 42.58
CA THR A 368 -11.03 41.34 43.25
C THR A 368 -11.14 39.87 42.80
N ALA A 369 -10.29 38.99 43.33
CA ALA A 369 -10.63 37.58 43.52
C ALA A 369 -9.68 36.93 44.54
N PRO A 370 -10.19 36.16 45.53
CA PRO A 370 -9.35 35.53 46.55
C PRO A 370 -8.59 34.31 46.00
N ALA A 371 -7.36 34.16 46.47
CA ALA A 371 -6.44 33.11 46.08
C ALA A 371 -6.85 31.71 46.57
N PRO A 372 -6.63 30.63 45.79
CA PRO A 372 -6.51 29.29 46.33
C PRO A 372 -5.06 29.03 46.75
N VAL A 373 -4.92 28.58 48.00
CA VAL A 373 -3.69 28.10 48.64
C VAL A 373 -3.30 26.73 48.06
N PHE A 374 -1.99 26.43 48.10
CA PHE A 374 -1.28 25.18 47.77
C PHE A 374 -0.57 25.10 46.40
N ALA A 375 0.73 25.41 46.40
CA ALA A 375 1.79 24.39 46.35
C ALA A 375 3.17 25.07 46.25
N THR A 376 3.94 24.93 47.32
CA THR A 376 5.37 25.21 47.45
C THR A 376 6.21 24.43 46.45
N THR A 377 6.94 25.13 45.57
CA THR A 377 8.39 24.95 45.36
C THR A 377 8.93 26.04 44.42
N THR A 378 10.11 26.57 44.79
CA THR A 378 11.03 27.44 44.03
C THR A 378 10.66 28.92 43.76
N THR A 379 10.26 29.66 44.80
CA THR A 379 10.22 31.14 44.80
C THR A 379 11.59 31.79 45.05
N ALA A 380 12.53 31.14 45.74
CA ALA A 380 13.82 31.76 46.10
C ALA A 380 14.76 32.10 44.91
N ALA A 381 14.65 31.40 43.78
CA ALA A 381 15.46 31.70 42.58
C ALA A 381 14.83 32.78 41.68
N LYS A 382 13.51 32.98 41.80
CA LYS A 382 12.75 33.94 41.00
C LYS A 382 12.78 35.33 41.65
N ASP A 383 12.76 35.37 42.98
CA ASP A 383 12.82 36.61 43.75
C ASP A 383 14.25 37.18 43.81
N ALA A 384 15.28 36.31 43.82
CA ALA A 384 16.68 36.74 43.68
C ALA A 384 17.00 37.27 42.26
N ALA A 385 16.33 36.75 41.22
CA ALA A 385 16.44 37.30 39.87
C ALA A 385 15.69 38.63 39.74
N ALA A 386 14.52 38.77 40.36
CA ALA A 386 13.75 40.03 40.36
C ALA A 386 14.47 41.16 41.14
N ALA A 387 15.13 40.83 42.26
CA ALA A 387 15.91 41.80 43.04
C ALA A 387 17.19 42.29 42.31
N ALA A 388 17.77 41.48 41.43
CA ALA A 388 18.88 41.90 40.57
C ALA A 388 18.44 42.80 39.38
N PHE A 389 17.12 42.92 39.13
CA PHE A 389 16.54 43.70 38.03
C PHE A 389 16.16 45.13 38.41
N ALA A 390 16.17 45.50 39.69
CA ALA A 390 15.82 46.84 40.16
C ALA A 390 16.98 47.86 40.08
N GLY A 391 18.21 47.41 39.79
CA GLY A 391 19.39 48.27 39.74
C GLY A 391 20.10 48.25 38.40
N ALA A 392 19.64 49.06 37.43
CA ALA A 392 20.45 49.71 36.38
C ALA A 392 19.56 50.28 35.25
N THR A 393 18.77 51.32 35.55
CA THR A 393 18.18 52.20 34.52
C THR A 393 19.16 53.33 34.20
N LEU A 394 20.24 53.01 33.50
CA LEU A 394 21.03 54.00 32.77
C LEU A 394 21.05 53.64 31.28
N PRO A 395 20.73 54.58 30.37
CA PRO A 395 20.79 54.32 28.94
C PRO A 395 22.21 53.94 28.54
N ILE A 396 22.36 52.77 27.92
CA ILE A 396 23.66 52.27 27.46
C ILE A 396 24.15 53.20 26.34
N PRO A 397 25.35 53.81 26.44
CA PRO A 397 25.84 54.75 25.44
C PRO A 397 26.02 54.09 24.06
N PRO A 398 25.84 54.85 22.96
CA PRO A 398 26.07 54.35 21.60
C PRO A 398 27.52 53.87 21.44
N GLY A 399 27.72 52.70 20.82
CA GLY A 399 29.05 52.08 20.61
C GLY A 399 29.42 50.91 21.54
N ARG A 400 28.72 50.69 22.65
CA ARG A 400 28.92 49.49 23.49
C ARG A 400 28.21 48.28 22.90
N VAL A 401 28.92 47.19 22.64
CA VAL A 401 28.34 45.94 22.09
C VAL A 401 27.53 45.21 23.16
N THR A 402 26.24 44.95 22.90
CA THR A 402 25.38 44.08 23.71
C THR A 402 25.22 42.72 23.03
N MET A 403 25.13 41.65 23.83
CA MET A 403 25.02 40.27 23.33
C MET A 403 23.93 39.51 24.08
N VAL A 404 23.04 38.86 23.34
CA VAL A 404 21.98 37.99 23.85
C VAL A 404 22.27 36.54 23.42
N LYS A 405 22.18 35.60 24.37
CA LYS A 405 22.41 34.16 24.15
C LYS A 405 21.09 33.40 24.14
N ALA A 406 21.04 32.33 23.36
CA ALA A 406 19.89 31.43 23.37
C ALA A 406 19.72 30.74 24.74
N LEU A 407 18.48 30.47 25.13
CA LEU A 407 18.12 29.83 26.39
C LEU A 407 18.58 28.35 26.39
N PRO A 408 19.30 27.89 27.43
CA PRO A 408 19.73 26.50 27.53
C PRO A 408 18.51 25.57 27.63
N GLY A 409 18.50 24.51 26.82
CA GLY A 409 17.42 23.51 26.83
C GLY A 409 16.15 23.90 26.06
N SER A 410 16.11 25.08 25.43
CA SER A 410 14.98 25.56 24.60
C SER A 410 14.58 24.61 23.44
N THR A 411 15.44 23.65 23.08
CA THR A 411 15.15 22.66 22.03
C THR A 411 14.84 21.25 22.55
N ARG A 412 14.82 21.04 23.88
CA ARG A 412 14.71 19.70 24.51
C ARG A 412 13.40 18.97 24.17
N THR A 413 12.26 19.65 24.27
CA THR A 413 10.94 19.08 23.96
C THR A 413 10.83 18.67 22.49
N ARG A 414 11.40 19.47 21.60
CA ARG A 414 11.40 19.22 20.15
C ARG A 414 12.32 18.09 19.74
N ARG A 415 13.48 17.99 20.38
CA ARG A 415 14.36 16.84 20.23
C ARG A 415 13.61 15.56 20.60
N ARG A 416 12.89 15.54 21.73
CA ARG A 416 12.05 14.39 22.12
C ARG A 416 10.93 14.10 21.11
N LEU A 417 10.23 15.12 20.63
CA LEU A 417 9.18 14.96 19.62
C LEU A 417 9.74 14.41 18.31
N LEU A 418 10.89 14.91 17.86
CA LEU A 418 11.57 14.44 16.65
C LEU A 418 11.95 12.95 16.75
N LEU A 419 12.41 12.50 17.92
CA LEU A 419 12.67 11.08 18.16
C LEU A 419 11.40 10.25 18.09
N ALA A 420 10.32 10.71 18.73
CA ALA A 420 9.03 10.01 18.70
C ALA A 420 8.45 9.90 17.28
N THR A 421 8.49 10.99 16.50
CA THR A 421 8.02 10.98 15.10
C THR A 421 8.91 10.12 14.21
N SER A 422 10.22 10.08 14.46
CA SER A 422 11.14 9.24 13.70
C SER A 422 10.92 7.75 13.99
N ALA A 423 10.68 7.40 15.25
CA ALA A 423 10.33 6.03 15.65
C ALA A 423 9.02 5.57 15.01
N LEU A 424 8.01 6.44 14.97
CA LEU A 424 6.74 6.15 14.29
C LEU A 424 6.91 5.99 12.77
N ALA A 425 7.66 6.88 12.13
CA ALA A 425 7.93 6.78 10.69
C ALA A 425 8.68 5.50 10.33
N LEU A 426 9.66 5.09 11.15
CA LEU A 426 10.34 3.80 11.03
C LEU A 426 9.37 2.62 11.10
N LEU A 427 8.49 2.59 12.11
CA LEU A 427 7.47 1.54 12.26
C LEU A 427 6.58 1.43 11.03
N VAL A 428 6.10 2.56 10.50
CA VAL A 428 5.25 2.59 9.29
C VAL A 428 6.02 2.08 8.07
N MET A 429 7.26 2.53 7.88
CA MET A 429 8.09 2.11 6.75
C MET A 429 8.47 0.63 6.82
N SER A 430 8.76 0.11 8.02
CA SER A 430 9.02 -1.31 8.24
C SER A 430 7.78 -2.16 7.95
N ALA A 431 6.59 -1.71 8.36
CA ALA A 431 5.34 -2.39 8.04
C ALA A 431 5.05 -2.39 6.53
N LEU A 432 5.26 -1.26 5.84
CA LEU A 432 5.13 -1.18 4.38
C LEU A 432 6.13 -2.09 3.67
N LEU A 433 7.40 -2.08 4.09
CA LEU A 433 8.40 -2.98 3.53
C LEU A 433 8.04 -4.44 3.74
N TYR A 434 7.60 -4.83 4.95
CA TYR A 434 7.14 -6.19 5.23
C TYR A 434 5.98 -6.60 4.33
N TRP A 435 5.06 -5.67 4.05
CA TRP A 435 3.89 -5.93 3.20
C TRP A 435 4.24 -6.05 1.71
N ILE A 436 5.22 -5.29 1.23
CA ILE A 436 5.64 -5.31 -0.18
C ILE A 436 6.74 -6.37 -0.42
N TRP A 437 7.41 -6.84 0.63
CA TRP A 437 8.47 -7.86 0.55
C TRP A 437 8.09 -9.11 -0.27
N PRO A 438 6.88 -9.71 -0.09
CA PRO A 438 6.48 -10.88 -0.88
C PRO A 438 6.30 -10.56 -2.37
N MET A 439 5.87 -9.34 -2.72
CA MET A 439 5.67 -8.94 -4.11
C MET A 439 6.97 -8.89 -4.91
N PHE A 440 8.12 -8.67 -4.27
CA PHE A 440 9.42 -8.62 -4.94
C PHE A 440 10.09 -9.99 -5.14
N TYR A 441 9.77 -10.96 -4.28
CA TYR A 441 10.31 -12.31 -4.40
C TYR A 441 9.46 -13.22 -5.30
N GLN A 442 8.21 -12.83 -5.60
CA GLN A 442 7.25 -13.68 -6.31
C GLN A 442 6.88 -13.21 -7.72
N HIS A 443 7.33 -12.02 -8.16
CA HIS A 443 6.96 -11.48 -9.48
C HIS A 443 8.18 -11.03 -10.31
N ASP A 444 8.13 -11.34 -11.60
CA ASP A 444 9.03 -10.76 -12.60
C ASP A 444 8.69 -9.25 -12.74
N CYS A 445 9.71 -8.39 -12.73
CA CYS A 445 9.52 -6.93 -12.84
C CYS A 445 8.99 -6.49 -14.23
N ALA A 446 9.10 -7.39 -15.21
CA ALA A 446 8.47 -7.32 -16.52
C ALA A 446 8.33 -8.76 -17.06
N PRO A 447 7.44 -9.04 -18.05
CA PRO A 447 7.28 -10.38 -18.59
C PRO A 447 8.63 -10.99 -19.02
N GLY A 448 9.06 -12.06 -18.35
CA GLY A 448 10.32 -12.76 -18.66
C GLY A 448 11.60 -12.11 -18.15
N ALA A 449 11.53 -11.03 -17.37
CA ALA A 449 12.69 -10.36 -16.79
C ALA A 449 12.66 -10.41 -15.25
N ALA A 450 13.59 -11.13 -14.66
CA ALA A 450 13.80 -11.13 -13.21
C ALA A 450 14.04 -9.69 -12.73
N CYS A 451 13.50 -9.36 -11.55
CA CYS A 451 13.81 -8.08 -10.93
C CYS A 451 15.31 -7.94 -10.73
N PRO A 452 15.90 -6.76 -11.02
CA PRO A 452 17.33 -6.54 -10.80
C PRO A 452 17.67 -6.84 -9.34
N ALA A 453 18.74 -7.60 -9.11
CA ALA A 453 19.15 -8.00 -7.77
C ALA A 453 19.37 -6.79 -6.84
N TRP A 454 19.67 -5.61 -7.39
CA TRP A 454 19.86 -4.36 -6.63
C TRP A 454 18.55 -3.72 -6.13
N LEU A 455 17.39 -4.02 -6.71
CA LEU A 455 16.11 -3.37 -6.40
C LEU A 455 15.68 -3.52 -4.92
N PRO A 456 15.70 -4.73 -4.31
CA PRO A 456 15.39 -4.87 -2.88
C PRO A 456 16.38 -4.10 -1.99
N TYR A 457 17.66 -4.04 -2.36
CA TYR A 457 18.65 -3.23 -1.64
C TYR A 457 18.40 -1.73 -1.82
N GLY A 458 18.01 -1.28 -3.02
CA GLY A 458 17.65 0.11 -3.29
C GLY A 458 16.45 0.59 -2.46
N LEU A 459 15.45 -0.27 -2.28
CA LEU A 459 14.28 0.02 -1.43
C LEU A 459 14.61 -0.02 0.06
N ALA A 460 15.48 -0.94 0.49
CA ALA A 460 15.99 -0.95 1.86
C ALA A 460 16.78 0.33 2.18
N VAL A 461 17.59 0.83 1.24
CA VAL A 461 18.28 2.12 1.36
C VAL A 461 17.29 3.29 1.41
N LEU A 462 16.23 3.27 0.59
CA LEU A 462 15.14 4.26 0.65
C LEU A 462 14.44 4.28 2.01
N ALA A 463 14.29 3.13 2.68
CA ALA A 463 13.74 3.06 4.03
C ALA A 463 14.68 3.58 5.12
N LEU A 464 15.96 3.79 4.82
CA LEU A 464 16.94 4.46 5.70
C LEU A 464 16.96 5.99 5.51
N VAL A 465 16.44 6.51 4.40
CA VAL A 465 16.32 7.98 4.15
C VAL A 465 15.56 8.71 5.27
N PRO A 466 14.46 8.18 5.84
CA PRO A 466 13.78 8.76 6.99
C PRO A 466 14.64 8.88 8.25
N MET A 467 15.79 8.21 8.35
CA MET A 467 16.72 8.33 9.50
C MET A 467 17.75 9.45 9.31
N ILE A 468 18.10 9.77 8.07
CA ILE A 468 19.12 10.78 7.75
C ILE A 468 18.58 12.20 8.06
N LEU A 469 17.35 12.49 7.65
CA LEU A 469 16.69 13.78 7.85
C LEU A 469 16.57 14.18 9.33
N PRO A 470 16.08 13.31 10.24
CA PRO A 470 16.04 13.57 11.67
C PRO A 470 17.41 13.77 12.30
N MET A 471 18.44 13.02 11.88
CA MET A 471 19.80 13.25 12.36
C MET A 471 20.32 14.65 11.99
N VAL A 472 20.10 15.08 10.75
CA VAL A 472 20.46 16.43 10.29
C VAL A 472 19.67 17.48 11.07
N LEU A 473 18.36 17.26 11.27
CA LEU A 473 17.50 18.18 12.00
C LEU A 473 17.86 18.25 13.49
N TRP A 474 18.24 17.13 14.10
CA TRP A 474 18.72 17.04 15.48
C TRP A 474 20.02 17.83 15.69
N ARG A 475 20.99 17.65 14.78
CA ARG A 475 22.24 18.42 14.79
C ARG A 475 21.96 19.92 14.64
N ARG A 476 21.04 20.29 13.75
CA ARG A 476 20.59 21.68 13.61
C ARG A 476 19.97 22.21 14.89
N LEU A 477 19.02 21.49 15.50
CA LEU A 477 18.38 21.88 16.76
C LEU A 477 19.41 22.09 17.88
N LYS A 478 20.40 21.20 18.01
CA LYS A 478 21.50 21.38 18.98
C LYS A 478 22.35 22.62 18.69
N ALA A 479 22.57 22.95 17.42
CA ALA A 479 23.29 24.17 17.05
C ALA A 479 22.52 25.46 17.39
N LEU A 480 21.19 25.41 17.49
CA LEU A 480 20.36 26.57 17.87
C LEU A 480 20.54 26.97 19.35
N GLU A 481 20.94 26.04 20.22
CA GLU A 481 21.22 26.33 21.64
C GLU A 481 22.49 27.18 21.82
N ASN A 482 23.34 27.25 20.78
CA ASN A 482 24.59 28.01 20.79
C ASN A 482 24.50 29.35 20.06
N ILE A 483 23.28 29.82 19.74
CA ILE A 483 23.12 31.09 19.03
C ILE A 483 23.49 32.26 19.94
N ARG A 484 24.26 33.18 19.39
CA ARG A 484 24.57 34.48 20.01
C ARG A 484 24.25 35.58 19.02
N ILE A 485 23.49 36.57 19.44
CA ILE A 485 23.15 37.74 18.62
C ILE A 485 23.60 38.98 19.38
N GLY A 486 24.19 39.95 18.70
CA GLY A 486 24.60 41.20 19.31
C GLY A 486 24.58 42.38 18.37
N THR A 487 24.65 43.57 18.97
CA THR A 487 24.63 44.84 18.25
C THR A 487 25.42 45.91 19.02
N ASP A 488 26.01 46.84 18.27
CA ASP A 488 26.60 48.08 18.76
C ASP A 488 25.67 49.30 18.59
N GLY A 489 24.48 49.10 18.02
CA GLY A 489 23.51 50.15 17.67
C GLY A 489 23.52 50.55 16.19
N GLN A 490 24.52 50.12 15.40
CA GLN A 490 24.60 50.38 13.95
C GLN A 490 24.75 49.10 13.12
N GLN A 491 25.43 48.10 13.64
CA GLN A 491 25.62 46.80 13.04
C GLN A 491 24.99 45.69 13.87
N VAL A 492 24.62 44.62 13.18
CA VAL A 492 24.09 43.39 13.76
C VAL A 492 25.08 42.27 13.49
N GLN A 493 25.41 41.54 14.55
CA GLN A 493 26.25 40.35 14.48
C GLN A 493 25.47 39.15 15.02
N ALA A 494 25.52 38.02 14.32
CA ALA A 494 24.92 36.78 14.80
C ALA A 494 25.85 35.60 14.54
N ARG A 495 25.95 34.69 15.50
CA ARG A 495 26.67 33.43 15.37
C ARG A 495 25.69 32.27 15.56
N VAL A 496 25.56 31.42 14.55
CA VAL A 496 24.74 30.21 14.57
C VAL A 496 25.64 29.00 14.30
N GLY A 497 25.98 28.25 15.35
CA GLY A 497 27.01 27.20 15.27
C GLY A 497 28.36 27.76 14.79
N ASN A 498 28.83 27.27 13.64
CA ASN A 498 30.09 27.69 13.02
C ASN A 498 29.95 28.89 12.07
N ARG A 499 28.73 29.31 11.74
CA ARG A 499 28.48 30.42 10.81
C ARG A 499 28.41 31.74 11.57
N ARG A 500 29.07 32.76 11.03
CA ARG A 500 29.03 34.15 11.51
C ARG A 500 28.35 35.01 10.45
N TYR A 501 27.43 35.84 10.89
CA TYR A 501 26.68 36.78 10.07
C TYR A 501 26.91 38.17 10.62
N GLN A 502 27.16 39.14 9.74
CA GLN A 502 27.35 40.53 10.08
C GLN A 502 26.77 41.40 8.97
N ALA A 503 25.94 42.38 9.33
CA ALA A 503 25.44 43.37 8.38
C ALA A 503 25.07 44.69 9.09
N PRO A 504 25.05 45.81 8.35
CA PRO A 504 24.46 47.06 8.83
C PRO A 504 22.99 46.87 9.20
N ALA A 505 22.53 47.49 10.28
CA ALA A 505 21.17 47.29 10.81
C ALA A 505 20.04 47.64 9.82
N HIS A 506 20.26 48.58 8.90
CA HIS A 506 19.28 48.94 7.86
C HIS A 506 19.11 47.85 6.77
N GLN A 507 20.08 46.93 6.65
CA GLN A 507 20.02 45.78 5.74
C GLN A 507 19.48 44.52 6.42
N VAL A 508 19.16 44.60 7.71
CA VAL A 508 18.66 43.50 8.50
C VAL A 508 17.15 43.60 8.61
N THR A 509 16.50 42.46 8.41
CA THR A 509 15.05 42.35 8.55
C THR A 509 14.74 41.43 9.72
N CYS A 510 14.02 41.94 10.71
CA CYS A 510 13.56 41.17 11.84
C CYS A 510 12.07 40.81 11.66
N THR A 511 11.75 39.55 11.90
CA THR A 511 10.40 39.04 12.04
C THR A 511 10.28 38.45 13.44
N ARG A 512 9.04 38.22 13.90
CA ARG A 512 8.80 37.57 15.20
C ARG A 512 9.44 36.17 15.33
N GLN A 513 9.72 35.51 14.22
CA GLN A 513 10.29 34.16 14.21
C GLN A 513 11.78 34.14 13.90
N GLN A 514 12.28 35.11 13.15
CA GLN A 514 13.59 35.03 12.50
C GLN A 514 14.18 36.42 12.28
N LEU A 515 15.50 36.51 12.41
CA LEU A 515 16.33 37.63 12.01
C LEU A 515 17.03 37.27 10.69
N LEU A 516 16.84 38.09 9.66
CA LEU A 516 17.36 37.89 8.31
C LEU A 516 18.56 38.81 8.09
N ILE A 517 19.71 38.22 7.74
CA ILE A 517 21.00 38.91 7.52
C ILE A 517 21.58 38.42 6.19
N GLY A 518 21.35 39.16 5.11
CA GLY A 518 21.73 38.75 3.75
C GLY A 518 20.96 37.50 3.31
N LEU A 519 21.66 36.38 3.08
CA LEU A 519 21.04 35.06 2.88
C LEU A 519 20.90 34.25 4.19
N GLY A 520 21.46 34.75 5.29
CA GLY A 520 21.42 34.13 6.60
C GLY A 520 20.05 34.26 7.25
N VAL A 521 19.58 33.16 7.84
CA VAL A 521 18.35 33.12 8.64
C VAL A 521 18.71 32.68 10.05
N VAL A 522 18.49 33.56 11.03
CA VAL A 522 18.75 33.30 12.45
C VAL A 522 17.40 33.18 13.17
N PRO A 523 16.99 32.00 13.63
CA PRO A 523 15.69 31.84 14.29
C PRO A 523 15.69 32.51 15.66
N LEU A 524 14.67 33.33 15.93
CA LEU A 524 14.39 33.95 17.23
C LEU A 524 13.34 33.18 18.03
N ARG A 525 12.46 32.46 17.31
CA ARG A 525 11.50 31.51 17.86
C ARG A 525 11.51 30.22 17.05
N LEU A 526 11.27 29.10 17.71
CA LEU A 526 11.00 27.81 17.08
C LEU A 526 9.52 27.50 17.31
N ASN A 527 8.72 27.26 16.25
CA ASN A 527 7.25 27.08 16.27
C ASN A 527 6.53 27.77 17.46
N GLY A 528 6.72 29.07 17.64
CA GLY A 528 6.07 29.86 18.69
C GLY A 528 6.81 30.00 20.02
N GLU A 529 7.73 29.08 20.37
CA GLU A 529 8.53 29.12 21.61
C GLU A 529 9.74 30.04 21.47
N ALA A 530 10.03 30.82 22.51
CA ALA A 530 11.16 31.76 22.55
C ALA A 530 12.50 31.03 22.65
N LEU A 531 13.41 31.31 21.71
CA LEU A 531 14.80 30.82 21.77
C LEU A 531 15.68 31.69 22.66
N PHE A 532 15.27 32.93 22.90
CA PHE A 532 15.97 33.92 23.72
C PHE A 532 15.03 34.42 24.79
N ASP A 533 15.57 34.97 25.86
CA ASP A 533 14.79 35.77 26.80
C ASP A 533 14.23 36.99 26.06
N GLU A 534 12.90 37.11 25.98
CA GLU A 534 12.24 38.13 25.16
C GLU A 534 12.43 39.55 25.73
N ALA A 535 12.54 39.68 27.06
CA ALA A 535 12.77 40.97 27.70
C ALA A 535 14.20 41.46 27.44
N LEU A 536 15.19 40.57 27.57
CA LEU A 536 16.58 40.88 27.23
C LEU A 536 16.76 41.14 25.73
N LEU A 537 16.11 40.35 24.86
CA LEU A 537 16.16 40.55 23.42
C LEU A 537 15.54 41.89 22.99
N ARG A 538 14.43 42.30 23.62
CA ARG A 538 13.85 43.62 23.35
C ARG A 538 14.77 44.74 23.80
N ARG A 539 15.16 44.74 25.08
CA ARG A 539 15.94 45.81 25.71
C ARG A 539 17.33 45.94 25.09
N ASP A 540 18.05 44.84 24.98
CA ASP A 540 19.48 44.86 24.67
C ASP A 540 19.77 44.72 23.16
N PHE A 541 18.75 44.44 22.33
CA PHE A 541 18.93 44.28 20.88
C PHE A 541 17.92 45.06 20.04
N ILE A 542 16.61 44.85 20.22
CA ILE A 542 15.59 45.44 19.33
C ILE A 542 15.47 46.96 19.51
N HIS A 543 15.38 47.46 20.75
CA HIS A 543 15.23 48.89 21.03
C HIS A 543 16.45 49.72 20.60
N ARG A 544 17.62 49.08 20.47
CA ARG A 544 18.87 49.72 20.00
C ARG A 544 18.96 49.86 18.48
N LEU A 545 17.99 49.31 17.74
CA LEU A 545 18.01 49.23 16.27
C LEU A 545 16.72 49.77 15.63
N PRO A 546 16.39 51.08 15.79
CA PRO A 546 15.20 51.67 15.18
C PRO A 546 15.17 51.55 13.65
N GLN A 547 16.35 51.55 13.02
CA GLN A 547 16.56 51.44 11.58
C GLN A 547 16.34 50.02 11.00
N MET A 548 16.14 49.01 11.84
CA MET A 548 15.91 47.63 11.41
C MET A 548 14.49 47.45 10.86
N GLN A 549 14.35 46.77 9.71
CA GLN A 549 13.05 46.53 9.09
C GLN A 549 12.27 45.46 9.87
N MET A 550 11.04 45.75 10.28
CA MET A 550 10.17 44.80 10.98
C MET A 550 9.06 44.29 10.07
N HIS A 551 8.92 42.98 9.95
CA HIS A 551 7.85 42.37 9.16
C HIS A 551 6.98 41.40 9.93
N ASN A 552 5.73 41.32 9.49
CA ASN A 552 4.70 40.56 10.16
C ASN A 552 4.88 39.05 10.04
N SER A 553 5.32 38.53 8.90
CA SER A 553 5.39 37.09 8.66
C SER A 553 6.60 36.73 7.81
N PRO A 554 7.25 35.57 8.03
CA PRO A 554 8.26 35.05 7.09
C PRO A 554 7.67 34.75 5.70
N TRP A 555 6.34 34.58 5.59
CA TRP A 555 5.61 34.35 4.33
C TRP A 555 4.98 35.61 3.74
N SER A 556 4.97 36.73 4.48
CA SER A 556 4.77 38.03 3.81
C SER A 556 6.00 38.33 2.95
N ALA A 557 5.93 39.31 2.05
CA ALA A 557 7.02 39.72 1.15
C ALA A 557 8.40 39.99 1.82
N GLY A 558 8.55 39.81 3.14
CA GLY A 558 9.77 39.93 3.92
C GLY A 558 10.88 38.93 3.59
N LEU A 559 10.66 37.60 3.49
CA LEU A 559 11.79 36.66 3.24
C LEU A 559 12.29 36.76 1.80
N LEU A 560 11.38 36.56 0.82
CA LEU A 560 11.72 36.65 -0.60
C LEU A 560 12.15 38.07 -0.98
N GLY A 561 11.50 39.10 -0.44
CA GLY A 561 11.89 40.49 -0.65
C GLY A 561 13.22 40.85 0.01
N HIS A 562 13.55 40.29 1.18
CA HIS A 562 14.87 40.45 1.80
C HIS A 562 15.95 39.76 0.96
N TRP A 563 15.76 38.52 0.51
CA TRP A 563 16.72 37.85 -0.37
C TRP A 563 16.88 38.57 -1.71
N TRP A 564 15.79 39.12 -2.26
CA TRP A 564 15.84 39.90 -3.49
C TRP A 564 16.64 41.21 -3.35
N LYS A 565 16.46 41.91 -2.23
CA LYS A 565 17.08 43.23 -1.96
C LYS A 565 18.50 43.13 -1.38
N ASN A 566 18.69 42.24 -0.41
CA ASN A 566 19.90 42.17 0.44
C ASN A 566 20.70 40.87 0.25
N GLY A 567 20.20 39.90 -0.53
CA GLY A 567 20.87 38.61 -0.78
C GLY A 567 21.82 38.58 -1.99
N GLY A 568 22.01 39.72 -2.67
CA GLY A 568 22.83 39.82 -3.88
C GLY A 568 22.29 38.98 -5.05
N TRP A 569 23.16 38.64 -6.00
CA TRP A 569 22.79 37.83 -7.18
C TRP A 569 22.28 36.43 -6.78
N GLN A 570 22.91 35.80 -5.78
CA GLN A 570 22.50 34.49 -5.26
C GLN A 570 21.07 34.52 -4.69
N GLY A 571 20.70 35.57 -3.94
CA GLY A 571 19.35 35.74 -3.42
C GLY A 571 18.31 35.87 -4.53
N ARG A 572 18.62 36.63 -5.59
CA ARG A 572 17.73 36.76 -6.76
C ARG A 572 17.55 35.43 -7.50
N ALA A 573 18.62 34.67 -7.68
CA ALA A 573 18.57 33.35 -8.30
C ALA A 573 17.70 32.36 -7.51
N ILE A 574 17.80 32.35 -6.17
CA ILE A 574 16.96 31.52 -5.30
C ILE A 574 15.47 31.88 -5.44
N VAL A 575 15.14 33.17 -5.44
CA VAL A 575 13.75 33.65 -5.58
C VAL A 575 13.15 33.22 -6.92
N ILE A 576 13.91 33.38 -8.02
CA ILE A 576 13.49 32.95 -9.36
C ILE A 576 13.30 31.43 -9.42
N GLY A 577 14.25 30.66 -8.86
CA GLY A 577 14.17 29.20 -8.82
C GLY A 577 12.95 28.67 -8.05
N PHE A 578 12.61 29.27 -6.90
CA PHE A 578 11.38 28.93 -6.17
C PHE A 578 10.13 29.24 -7.02
N GLY A 579 10.09 30.38 -7.70
CA GLY A 579 8.99 30.72 -8.60
C GLY A 579 8.79 29.69 -9.71
N ALA A 580 9.89 29.27 -10.36
CA ALA A 580 9.85 28.24 -11.40
C ALA A 580 9.39 26.87 -10.86
N LEU A 581 9.85 26.47 -9.66
CA LEU A 581 9.43 25.23 -9.02
C LEU A 581 7.94 25.21 -8.69
N PHE A 582 7.39 26.32 -8.17
CA PHE A 582 5.95 26.43 -7.90
C PHE A 582 5.12 26.37 -9.19
N ALA A 583 5.58 27.01 -10.26
CA ALA A 583 4.93 26.92 -11.56
C ALA A 583 4.93 25.48 -12.10
N LEU A 584 6.06 24.77 -11.97
CA LEU A 584 6.18 23.36 -12.36
C LEU A 584 5.27 22.44 -11.53
N LEU A 585 5.22 22.62 -10.21
CA LEU A 585 4.33 21.85 -9.32
C LEU A 585 2.85 22.09 -9.63
N ALA A 586 2.46 23.34 -9.87
CA ALA A 586 1.11 23.68 -10.29
C ALA A 586 0.76 23.04 -11.64
N TRP A 587 1.68 23.10 -12.60
CA TRP A 587 1.51 22.47 -13.91
C TRP A 587 1.35 20.95 -13.81
N LEU A 588 2.18 20.27 -13.00
CA LEU A 588 2.07 18.83 -12.75
C LEU A 588 0.76 18.44 -12.07
N LEU A 589 0.29 19.22 -11.08
CA LEU A 589 -0.99 18.99 -10.40
C LEU A 589 -2.17 19.14 -11.37
N VAL A 590 -2.16 20.16 -12.22
CA VAL A 590 -3.18 20.37 -13.26
C VAL A 590 -3.12 19.23 -14.28
N GLY A 591 -1.93 18.83 -14.74
CA GLY A 591 -1.74 17.70 -15.65
C GLY A 591 -2.28 16.38 -15.07
N LEU A 592 -2.01 16.09 -13.80
CA LEU A 592 -2.52 14.92 -13.09
C LEU A 592 -4.05 14.94 -12.92
N LEU A 593 -4.65 16.10 -12.65
CA LEU A 593 -6.10 16.27 -12.57
C LEU A 593 -6.77 16.09 -13.93
N VAL A 594 -6.17 16.61 -15.00
CA VAL A 594 -6.65 16.46 -16.38
C VAL A 594 -6.54 15.00 -16.84
N LEU A 595 -5.41 14.33 -16.58
CA LEU A 595 -5.22 12.91 -16.87
C LEU A 595 -6.21 12.02 -16.10
N ARG A 596 -6.47 12.33 -14.81
CA ARG A 596 -7.50 11.61 -14.03
C ARG A 596 -8.91 11.88 -14.52
N GLY A 597 -9.23 13.12 -14.91
CA GLY A 597 -10.52 13.49 -15.48
C GLY A 597 -10.78 12.77 -16.80
N LEU A 598 -9.80 12.77 -17.70
CA LEU A 598 -9.82 12.02 -18.96
C LEU A 598 -9.96 10.52 -18.74
N PHE A 599 -9.20 9.95 -17.79
CA PHE A 599 -9.31 8.53 -17.44
C PHE A 599 -10.70 8.17 -16.92
N PHE A 600 -11.28 9.02 -16.06
CA PHE A 600 -12.65 8.82 -15.55
C PHE A 600 -13.68 8.91 -16.68
N TRP A 601 -13.54 9.89 -17.56
CA TRP A 601 -14.44 10.11 -18.70
C TRP A 601 -14.38 8.94 -19.71
N LEU A 602 -13.18 8.45 -20.01
CA LEU A 602 -12.95 7.27 -20.86
C LEU A 602 -13.51 5.99 -20.24
N THR A 603 -13.50 5.85 -18.91
CA THR A 603 -14.09 4.69 -18.22
C THR A 603 -15.62 4.74 -18.09
N THR A 604 -16.24 5.88 -18.35
CA THR A 604 -17.72 6.03 -18.35
C THR A 604 -18.35 5.96 -19.75
N LEU A 605 -17.54 6.02 -20.81
CA LEU A 605 -18.00 5.95 -22.20
C LEU A 605 -17.80 4.57 -22.86
N VAL A 606 -17.34 3.58 -22.10
CA VAL A 606 -17.22 2.17 -22.49
C VAL A 606 -17.92 1.31 -21.45
#